data_AF-A0A2D0JK94-F1
#
_entry.id   AF-A0A2D0JK94-F1
#
_cell.length_a   1.000
_cell.length_b   1.000
_cell.length_c   1.000
_cell.angle_alpha   90.00
_cell.angle_beta   90.00
_cell.angle_gamma   90.00
#
_symmetry.space_group_name_H-M   'P 1'
#
loop_
_entity.id
_entity.type
_entity.pdbx_description
1 polymer ?
#
loop_
_entity_poly.entity_id
_entity_poly.type
_entity_poly.pdbx_seq_one_letter_code
_entity_poly.pdbx_strand_id
1 'polypeptide(L)'
;MLTRLRPFENYGIRLPLIQILANSIEGTNLDRDTLNELTGIIGQQRYDTSALGGRKIYQLLRTRIDLLDIYKLGHVRAQPVHRLEYKTVRKSPAAAQTMHSLACELFPEWAAKFDAVLVSQPTGDAQ
;
A
#
# COMPACT_ATOMS: atom_id res chain seq x y z
N MET A 1 8.87 -20.12 -6.23
CA MET A 1 9.75 -19.11 -5.62
C MET A 1 9.69 -19.19 -4.09
N LEU A 2 8.51 -19.06 -3.47
CA LEU A 2 8.36 -19.14 -2.00
C LEU A 2 8.61 -20.53 -1.40
N THR A 3 8.39 -21.59 -2.17
CA THR A 3 8.82 -22.98 -1.87
C THR A 3 10.27 -23.06 -1.41
N ARG A 4 11.16 -22.24 -2.00
CA ARG A 4 12.59 -22.23 -1.69
C ARG A 4 12.90 -21.59 -0.34
N LEU A 5 11.96 -20.84 0.23
CA LEU A 5 12.15 -20.21 1.53
C LEU A 5 11.69 -21.11 2.69
N ARG A 6 10.91 -22.17 2.42
CA ARG A 6 10.42 -23.12 3.45
C ARG A 6 11.53 -23.65 4.37
N PRO A 7 12.75 -24.01 3.91
CA PRO A 7 13.80 -24.49 4.80
C PRO A 7 14.20 -23.52 5.91
N PHE A 8 13.99 -22.20 5.75
CA PHE A 8 14.27 -21.22 6.79
C PHE A 8 13.37 -21.39 8.03
N GLU A 9 12.18 -21.97 7.86
CA GLU A 9 11.28 -22.24 8.98
C GLU A 9 11.82 -23.32 9.92
N ASN A 10 12.65 -24.24 9.41
CA ASN A 10 13.35 -25.23 10.25
C ASN A 10 14.37 -24.56 11.19
N TYR A 11 14.80 -23.34 10.87
CA TYR A 11 15.66 -22.51 11.72
C TYR A 11 14.86 -21.53 12.60
N GLY A 12 13.53 -21.69 12.68
CA GLY A 12 12.65 -20.81 13.46
C GLY A 12 12.33 -19.47 12.79
N ILE A 13 12.77 -19.24 11.55
CA ILE A 13 12.46 -18.02 10.79
C ILE A 13 11.04 -18.14 10.25
N ARG A 14 10.15 -17.25 10.67
CA ARG A 14 8.80 -17.18 10.10
C ARG A 14 8.85 -16.53 8.72
N LEU A 15 8.26 -17.17 7.72
CA LEU A 15 8.10 -16.54 6.42
C LEU A 15 7.23 -15.28 6.54
N PRO A 16 7.62 -14.17 5.90
CA PRO A 16 6.90 -12.92 6.02
C PRO A 16 5.56 -12.99 5.30
N LEU A 17 4.59 -12.25 5.82
CA LEU A 17 3.38 -11.93 5.08
C LEU A 17 3.73 -11.01 3.91
N ILE A 18 3.22 -11.32 2.72
CA ILE A 18 3.38 -10.51 1.52
C ILE A 18 2.17 -9.60 1.40
N GLN A 19 2.39 -8.31 1.64
CA GLN A 19 1.38 -7.29 1.48
C GLN A 19 1.46 -6.70 0.06
N ILE A 20 0.33 -6.65 -0.64
CA ILE A 20 0.21 -6.18 -2.01
C ILE A 20 -0.46 -4.81 -1.99
N LEU A 21 0.19 -3.81 -2.57
CA LEU A 21 -0.35 -2.46 -2.75
C LEU A 21 -0.77 -2.30 -4.21
N ALA A 22 -2.05 -1.99 -4.44
CA ALA A 22 -2.50 -1.57 -5.76
C ALA A 22 -2.13 -0.11 -5.99
N ASN A 23 -1.33 0.13 -7.04
CA ASN A 23 -0.78 1.44 -7.37
C ASN A 23 -1.17 1.86 -8.79
N SER A 24 -1.22 3.17 -9.03
CA SER A 24 -1.53 3.79 -10.31
C SER A 24 -2.91 3.41 -10.85
N ILE A 25 -3.92 3.46 -10.00
CA ILE A 25 -5.31 3.13 -10.36
C ILE A 25 -5.98 4.33 -11.04
N GLU A 26 -6.48 4.15 -12.26
CA GLU A 26 -7.17 5.22 -13.01
C GLU A 26 -8.66 5.34 -12.63
N GLY A 27 -9.23 4.29 -12.03
CA GLY A 27 -10.63 4.26 -11.59
C GLY A 27 -11.61 3.82 -12.68
N THR A 28 -11.11 3.15 -13.72
CA THR A 28 -11.91 2.58 -14.80
C THR A 28 -12.75 1.39 -14.32
N ASN A 29 -13.70 0.92 -15.13
CA ASN A 29 -14.38 -0.36 -14.86
C ASN A 29 -13.36 -1.52 -14.81
N LEU A 30 -12.40 -1.53 -15.73
CA LEU A 30 -11.36 -2.56 -15.81
C LEU A 30 -10.52 -2.61 -14.53
N ASP A 31 -10.15 -1.47 -13.96
CA ASP A 31 -9.42 -1.42 -12.69
C ASP A 31 -10.24 -2.06 -11.55
N ARG A 32 -11.54 -1.74 -11.48
CA ARG A 32 -12.44 -2.32 -10.47
C ARG A 32 -12.55 -3.83 -10.63
N ASP A 33 -12.76 -4.31 -11.85
CA ASP A 33 -12.90 -5.73 -12.14
C ASP A 33 -11.61 -6.49 -11.83
N THR A 34 -10.46 -5.93 -12.22
CA THR A 34 -9.13 -6.50 -11.92
C THR A 34 -8.87 -6.58 -10.42
N LEU A 35 -9.18 -5.53 -9.66
CA LEU A 35 -9.02 -5.51 -8.20
C LEU A 35 -9.97 -6.50 -7.51
N ASN A 36 -11.21 -6.63 -7.99
CA ASN A 36 -12.18 -7.59 -7.48
C ASN A 36 -11.71 -9.03 -7.75
N GLU A 37 -11.20 -9.30 -8.94
CA GLU A 37 -10.63 -10.59 -9.30
C GLU A 37 -9.41 -10.91 -8.42
N LEU A 38 -8.47 -9.97 -8.27
CA LEU A 38 -7.31 -10.14 -7.39
C LEU A 38 -7.73 -10.40 -5.94
N THR A 39 -8.73 -9.68 -5.44
CA THR A 39 -9.31 -9.90 -4.11
C THR A 39 -9.88 -11.30 -4.00
N GLY A 40 -10.58 -11.78 -5.03
CA GLY A 40 -11.10 -13.15 -5.12
C GLY A 40 -9.99 -14.19 -5.12
N ILE A 41 -8.94 -14.03 -5.93
CA ILE A 41 -7.77 -14.92 -6.00
C ILE A 41 -7.11 -15.05 -4.62
N ILE A 42 -6.88 -13.92 -3.94
CA ILE A 42 -6.24 -13.89 -2.63
C ILE A 42 -7.14 -14.48 -1.54
N GLY A 43 -8.44 -14.14 -1.56
CA GLY A 43 -9.43 -14.57 -0.58
C GLY A 43 -9.75 -16.07 -0.66
N GLN A 44 -9.84 -16.60 -1.88
CA GLN A 44 -10.16 -18.01 -2.16
C GLN A 44 -8.90 -18.88 -2.30
N GLN A 45 -7.71 -18.32 -2.10
CA GLN A 45 -6.43 -19.01 -2.24
C GLN A 45 -6.24 -19.70 -3.59
N ARG A 46 -6.63 -19.04 -4.70
CA ARG A 46 -6.49 -19.55 -6.09
C ARG A 46 -5.03 -19.47 -6.58
N TYR A 47 -4.09 -19.93 -5.78
CA TYR A 47 -2.65 -20.00 -6.02
C TYR A 47 -2.08 -21.23 -5.32
N ASP A 48 -0.87 -21.66 -5.68
CA ASP A 48 -0.24 -22.83 -5.07
C ASP A 48 0.09 -22.59 -3.58
N THR A 49 -0.72 -23.20 -2.71
CA THR A 49 -0.57 -23.17 -1.25
C THR A 49 0.08 -24.45 -0.69
N SER A 50 0.29 -25.47 -1.52
CA SER A 50 0.85 -26.77 -1.10
C SER A 50 2.25 -26.60 -0.49
N ALA A 51 3.01 -25.69 -1.08
CA ALA A 51 4.31 -25.21 -0.67
C ALA A 51 4.34 -24.50 0.69
N LEU A 52 3.20 -24.07 1.20
CA LEU A 52 3.10 -23.14 2.34
C LEU A 52 2.23 -23.68 3.47
N GLY A 53 1.82 -24.95 3.39
CA GLY A 53 1.01 -25.60 4.43
C GLY A 53 -0.39 -24.97 4.55
N GLY A 54 -0.97 -24.54 3.44
CA GLY A 54 -2.31 -23.94 3.41
C GLY A 54 -2.42 -22.52 4.01
N ARG A 55 -1.31 -21.93 4.47
CA ARG A 55 -1.31 -20.60 5.10
C ARG A 55 -1.63 -19.50 4.10
N LYS A 56 -2.35 -18.48 4.58
CA LYS A 56 -2.58 -17.24 3.84
C LYS A 56 -1.36 -16.33 3.98
N ILE A 57 -0.54 -16.30 2.94
CA ILE A 57 0.69 -15.50 2.91
C ILE A 57 0.56 -14.21 2.11
N TYR A 58 -0.53 -14.02 1.38
CA TYR A 58 -0.80 -12.81 0.63
C TYR A 58 -1.93 -12.02 1.28
N GLN A 59 -1.74 -10.71 1.39
CA GLN A 59 -2.74 -9.76 1.84
C GLN A 59 -2.78 -8.60 0.87
N LEU A 60 -3.94 -8.34 0.27
CA LEU A 60 -4.17 -7.09 -0.46
C LEU A 60 -4.44 -5.98 0.55
N LEU A 61 -3.69 -4.88 0.45
CA LEU A 61 -3.92 -3.68 1.25
C LEU A 61 -5.21 -3.00 0.81
N ARG A 62 -5.93 -2.42 1.78
CA ARG A 62 -7.13 -1.61 1.58
C ARG A 62 -6.78 -0.28 0.92
N THR A 63 -5.63 0.30 1.30
CA THR A 63 -5.14 1.53 0.71
C THR A 63 -4.75 1.31 -0.74
N ARG A 64 -5.12 2.27 -1.57
CA ARG A 64 -4.89 2.27 -3.02
C ARG A 64 -4.24 3.59 -3.40
N ILE A 65 -3.32 3.54 -4.36
CA ILE A 65 -2.72 4.75 -4.92
C ILE A 65 -3.33 5.00 -6.30
N ASP A 66 -4.08 6.08 -6.42
CA ASP A 66 -4.64 6.52 -7.70
C ASP A 66 -3.55 7.09 -8.61
N LEU A 67 -3.75 7.00 -9.92
CA LEU A 67 -2.88 7.64 -10.90
C LEU A 67 -3.11 9.15 -10.88
N LEU A 68 -2.24 9.89 -10.18
CA LEU A 68 -2.34 11.34 -10.03
C LEU A 68 -1.05 12.05 -10.43
N ASP A 69 -1.18 13.23 -11.04
CA ASP A 69 -0.03 14.04 -11.45
C ASP A 69 0.79 14.58 -10.27
N ILE A 70 0.21 14.66 -9.07
CA ILE A 70 0.93 15.06 -7.85
C ILE A 70 2.10 14.12 -7.53
N TYR A 71 1.98 12.82 -7.84
CA TYR A 71 3.08 11.86 -7.66
C TYR A 71 4.22 12.12 -8.64
N LYS A 72 3.90 12.53 -9.87
CA LYS A 72 4.90 12.96 -10.86
C LYS A 72 5.58 14.25 -10.41
N LEU A 73 4.81 15.21 -9.86
CA LEU A 73 5.37 16.43 -9.30
C LEU A 73 6.32 16.16 -8.13
N GLY A 74 5.96 15.22 -7.25
CA GLY A 74 6.82 14.75 -6.16
C GLY A 74 8.16 14.24 -6.65
N HIS A 75 8.15 13.44 -7.71
CA HIS A 75 9.37 12.97 -8.37
C HIS A 75 10.20 14.13 -8.93
N VAL A 76 9.59 15.05 -9.69
CA VAL A 76 10.29 16.20 -10.29
C VAL A 76 10.92 17.10 -9.22
N ARG A 77 10.26 17.28 -8.08
CA ARG A 77 10.75 18.10 -6.96
C ARG A 77 11.69 17.35 -6.01
N ALA A 78 11.95 16.06 -6.23
CA ALA A 78 12.64 15.19 -5.29
C ALA A 78 12.06 15.28 -3.85
N GLN A 79 10.75 15.50 -3.74
CA GLN A 79 10.06 15.68 -2.46
C GLN A 79 9.02 14.57 -2.24
N PRO A 80 8.91 14.03 -1.02
CA PRO A 80 7.84 13.11 -0.67
C PRO A 80 6.47 13.75 -0.89
N VAL A 81 5.64 13.09 -1.68
CA VAL A 81 4.34 13.62 -2.16
C VAL A 81 3.39 14.02 -1.03
N HIS A 82 3.46 13.38 0.14
CA HIS A 82 2.63 13.73 1.30
C HIS A 82 2.91 15.15 1.83
N ARG A 83 4.07 15.74 1.53
CA ARG A 83 4.39 17.13 1.91
C ARG A 83 3.90 18.16 0.89
N LEU A 84 3.54 17.69 -0.31
CA LEU A 84 3.13 18.56 -1.41
C LEU A 84 1.63 18.79 -1.45
N GLU A 85 0.83 17.91 -0.82
CA GLU A 85 -0.62 17.98 -0.93
C GLU A 85 -1.34 17.42 0.30
N TYR A 86 -1.72 18.31 1.20
CA TYR A 86 -2.54 18.00 2.39
C TYR A 86 -4.05 18.15 2.16
N LYS A 87 -4.45 18.94 1.15
CA LYS A 87 -5.84 19.20 0.78
C LYS A 87 -5.97 19.13 -0.73
N THR A 88 -7.14 18.74 -1.21
CA THR A 88 -7.42 18.67 -2.64
C THR A 88 -8.88 19.00 -2.91
N VAL A 89 -9.18 19.45 -4.13
CA VAL A 89 -10.55 19.73 -4.59
C VAL A 89 -11.18 18.56 -5.35
N ARG A 90 -10.38 17.56 -5.69
CA ARG A 90 -10.84 16.36 -6.41
C ARG A 90 -11.57 15.41 -5.46
N LYS A 91 -12.25 14.41 -6.04
CA LYS A 91 -12.96 13.37 -5.28
C LYS A 91 -12.00 12.38 -4.59
N SER A 92 -10.87 12.06 -5.21
CA SER A 92 -9.87 11.19 -4.59
C SER A 92 -9.14 11.89 -3.45
N PRO A 93 -8.68 11.16 -2.43
CA PRO A 93 -7.98 11.73 -1.28
C PRO A 93 -6.74 12.53 -1.68
N ALA A 94 -6.37 13.51 -0.85
CA ALA A 94 -5.10 14.22 -0.97
C ALA A 94 -3.92 13.25 -0.80
N ALA A 95 -2.78 13.50 -1.46
CA ALA A 95 -1.66 12.57 -1.37
C ALA A 95 -1.17 12.33 0.07
N ALA A 96 -1.22 13.35 0.93
CA ALA A 96 -0.92 13.20 2.36
C ALA A 96 -1.87 12.23 3.07
N GLN A 97 -3.16 12.28 2.77
CA GLN A 97 -4.17 11.39 3.34
C GLN A 97 -3.97 9.95 2.85
N THR A 98 -3.64 9.76 1.57
CA THR A 98 -3.34 8.42 1.03
C THR A 98 -2.11 7.82 1.67
N MET A 99 -1.01 8.59 1.80
CA MET A 99 0.22 8.12 2.44
C MET A 99 0.04 7.86 3.94
N HIS A 100 -0.74 8.70 4.63
CA HIS A 100 -1.14 8.48 6.01
C HIS A 100 -1.94 7.18 6.17
N SER A 101 -2.95 6.97 5.34
CA SER A 101 -3.76 5.74 5.38
C SER A 101 -2.91 4.50 5.17
N LEU A 102 -1.98 4.54 4.20
CA LEU A 102 -1.04 3.45 3.95
C LEU A 102 -0.12 3.21 5.16
N ALA A 103 0.43 4.28 5.74
CA ALA A 103 1.32 4.17 6.90
C ALA A 103 0.59 3.58 8.12
N CYS A 104 -0.63 4.02 8.40
CA CYS A 104 -1.47 3.49 9.47
C CYS A 104 -1.91 2.04 9.22
N GLU A 105 -2.10 1.65 7.96
CA GLU A 105 -2.41 0.26 7.60
C GLU A 105 -1.21 -0.68 7.79
N LEU A 106 0.00 -0.22 7.48
CA LEU A 106 1.23 -0.99 7.63
C LEU A 106 1.74 -1.02 9.08
N PHE A 107 1.63 0.08 9.80
CA PHE A 107 2.18 0.29 11.13
C PHE A 107 1.13 0.89 12.09
N PRO A 108 0.07 0.14 12.42
CA PRO A 108 -1.02 0.64 13.26
C PRO A 108 -0.56 1.11 14.65
N GLU A 109 0.53 0.56 15.18
CA GLU A 109 1.15 0.95 16.45
C GLU A 109 1.65 2.41 16.46
N TRP A 110 1.84 3.02 15.29
CA TRP A 110 2.31 4.40 15.14
C TRP A 110 1.25 5.34 14.59
N ALA A 111 -0.01 4.92 14.50
CA ALA A 111 -1.10 5.74 13.97
C ALA A 111 -1.16 7.15 14.59
N ALA A 112 -1.07 7.26 15.91
CA ALA A 112 -1.08 8.55 16.61
C ALA A 112 0.07 9.49 16.18
N LYS A 113 1.24 8.94 15.82
CA LYS A 113 2.37 9.73 15.30
C LYS A 113 2.09 10.19 13.87
N PHE A 114 1.48 9.34 13.05
CA PHE A 114 1.09 9.72 11.68
C PHE A 114 -0.03 10.76 11.68
N ASP A 115 -1.00 10.67 12.61
CA ASP A 115 -2.05 11.67 12.79
C ASP A 115 -1.45 13.07 13.09
N ALA A 116 -0.42 13.12 13.95
CA ALA A 116 0.28 14.37 14.26
C ALA A 116 0.95 15.00 13.03
N VAL A 117 1.40 14.20 12.05
CA VAL A 117 1.97 14.71 10.78
C VAL A 117 0.89 15.40 9.94
N LEU A 118 -0.33 14.86 9.88
CA LEU A 118 -1.44 15.48 9.16
C LEU A 118 -1.93 16.78 9.81
N VAL A 119 -1.78 16.92 11.13
CA VAL A 119 -2.09 18.15 11.86
C VAL A 119 -1.02 19.21 11.65
N SER A 120 0.26 18.84 11.80
CA SER A 120 1.40 19.77 11.69
C SER A 120 1.68 20.22 10.26
N GLN A 121 1.37 19.38 9.28
CA GLN A 121 1.55 19.65 7.85
C GLN A 121 2.94 20.21 7.50
N PRO A 122 4.04 19.53 7.89
CA PRO A 122 5.38 19.98 7.58
C PRO A 122 5.51 20.05 6.05
N THR A 123 5.58 21.26 5.53
CA THR A 123 5.74 21.50 4.09
C THR A 123 7.22 21.34 3.78
N GLY A 124 7.54 20.78 2.61
CA GLY A 124 8.93 20.78 2.16
C GLY A 124 9.31 22.19 1.75
N ASP A 125 10.02 22.93 2.62
CA ASP A 125 10.58 24.22 2.24
C ASP A 125 11.36 24.07 0.93
N ALA A 126 11.12 25.01 -0.01
CA ALA A 126 11.85 25.06 -1.25
C ALA A 126 13.32 25.37 -0.94
N GLN A 127 14.19 24.36 -1.06
CA GLN A 127 15.62 24.59 -1.27
C GLN A 127 15.87 24.98 -2.72
#